data_AF-A0A659S1A4-F1
#
_entry.id   AF-A0A659S1A4-F1
#
_cell.length_a   1.000
_cell.length_b   1.000
_cell.length_c   1.000
_cell.angle_alpha   90.00
_cell.angle_beta   90.00
_cell.angle_gamma   90.00
#
_symmetry.space_group_name_H-M   'P 1'
#
loop_
_entity.id
_entity.type
_entity.pdbx_description
1 polymer ?
#
loop_
_entity_poly.entity_id
_entity_poly.type
_entity_poly.pdbx_seq_one_letter_code
_entity_poly.pdbx_strand_id
1 'polypeptide(L)' 'FVQTVEKRQGFKIACLEEIAWRNGWLDDDGLKRAACQLEKTGYGQYLLELLRARPRQY' A
#
# COMPACT_ATOMS: atom_id res chain seq x y z
N PHE A 1 -1.82 13.87 -13.96
CA PHE A 1 -0.95 13.15 -14.92
C PHE A 1 -0.89 11.63 -14.70
N VAL A 2 -1.57 11.07 -13.67
CA VAL A 2 -1.59 9.60 -13.38
C VAL A 2 -2.92 8.94 -13.78
N GLN A 3 -4.02 9.68 -13.82
CA GLN A 3 -5.38 9.14 -14.03
C GLN A 3 -5.67 8.54 -15.42
N THR A 4 -4.81 8.75 -16.42
CA THR A 4 -5.10 8.36 -17.82
C THR A 4 -4.45 7.02 -18.23
N VAL A 5 -3.52 6.47 -17.43
CA VAL A 5 -2.75 5.27 -17.81
C VAL A 5 -3.36 3.95 -17.30
N GLU A 6 -4.30 4.01 -16.35
CA GLU A 6 -4.84 2.81 -15.67
C GLU A 6 -5.80 1.95 -16.51
N LYS A 7 -6.23 2.42 -17.70
CA LYS A 7 -7.40 1.84 -18.38
C LYS A 7 -7.13 0.69 -19.36
N ARG A 8 -5.89 0.24 -19.57
CA ARG A 8 -5.60 -0.74 -20.64
C ARG A 8 -4.69 -1.90 -20.31
N GLN A 9 -4.06 -1.92 -19.15
CA GLN A 9 -3.30 -3.10 -18.72
C GLN A 9 -3.85 -3.55 -17.39
N GLY A 10 -4.42 -4.77 -17.35
CA GLY A 10 -4.86 -5.45 -16.12
C GLY A 10 -3.72 -5.81 -15.16
N PHE A 11 -2.61 -5.08 -15.24
CA PHE A 11 -1.59 -5.03 -14.21
C PHE A 11 -1.99 -3.93 -13.26
N LYS A 12 -2.12 -4.25 -11.97
CA LYS A 12 -2.20 -3.25 -10.89
C LYS A 12 -0.90 -2.45 -10.89
N ILE A 13 -0.80 -1.47 -11.77
CA ILE A 13 0.35 -0.59 -11.89
C ILE A 13 0.37 0.25 -10.62
N ALA A 14 1.46 0.10 -9.87
CA ALA A 14 1.87 0.97 -8.79
C ALA A 14 1.05 0.86 -7.49
N CYS A 15 1.44 -0.11 -6.67
CA CYS A 15 1.34 -0.03 -5.22
C CYS A 15 2.22 1.11 -4.69
N LEU A 16 1.81 2.34 -4.97
CA LEU A 16 2.48 3.55 -4.49
C LEU A 16 2.48 3.60 -2.97
N GLU A 17 1.48 3.01 -2.30
CA GLU A 17 1.42 2.97 -0.84
C GLU A 17 2.56 2.14 -0.23
N GLU A 18 2.90 0.98 -0.80
CA GLU A 18 4.03 0.19 -0.33
C GLU A 18 5.36 0.90 -0.60
N ILE A 19 5.52 1.49 -1.78
CA ILE A 19 6.74 2.22 -2.16
C ILE A 19 6.90 3.46 -1.26
N ALA A 20 5.82 4.21 -1.01
CA ALA A 20 5.83 5.38 -0.15
C ALA A 20 6.11 4.99 1.30
N TRP A 21 5.55 3.88 1.79
CA TRP A 21 5.83 3.39 3.14
C TRP A 21 7.26 2.88 3.29
N ARG A 22 7.79 2.13 2.31
CA ARG A 22 9.20 1.69 2.28
C ARG A 22 10.19 2.84 2.18
N ASN A 23 9.84 3.90 1.44
CA ASN A 23 10.66 5.11 1.34
C ASN A 23 10.49 6.08 2.52
N GLY A 24 9.59 5.78 3.48
CA GLY A 24 9.30 6.67 4.61
C GLY A 24 8.54 7.95 4.24
N TRP A 25 7.94 8.00 3.04
CA TRP A 25 7.05 9.09 2.61
C TRP A 25 5.63 8.91 3.14
N LEU A 26 5.27 7.70 3.56
CA LEU A 26 3.98 7.36 4.14
C LEU A 26 4.18 6.77 5.54
N ASP A 27 3.52 7.38 6.52
CA ASP A 27 3.48 6.89 7.89
C ASP A 27 2.73 5.55 8.00
N ASP A 28 3.02 4.78 9.05
CA ASP A 28 2.35 3.50 9.32
C ASP A 28 0.82 3.68 9.43
N ASP A 29 0.35 4.82 9.95
CA ASP A 29 -1.07 5.14 10.04
C ASP A 29 -1.71 5.41 8.67
N GLY A 30 -0.96 6.07 7.76
CA GLY A 30 -1.39 6.31 6.38
C GLY A 30 -1.48 5.00 5.60
N LEU A 31 -0.48 4.12 5.75
CA LEU A 31 -0.50 2.80 5.16
C LEU A 31 -1.66 1.96 5.73
N LYS A 32 -1.92 2.03 7.03
CA LYS A 32 -3.01 1.29 7.69
C LYS A 32 -4.38 1.70 7.16
N ARG A 33 -4.61 2.99 6.89
CA ARG A 33 -5.87 3.45 6.29
C ARG A 33 -6.06 2.91 4.88
N ALA A 34 -5.03 2.97 4.04
CA ALA A 34 -5.07 2.40 2.70
C ALA A 34 -5.28 0.88 2.75
N ALA A 35 -4.57 0.18 3.63
CA ALA A 35 -4.70 -1.25 3.84
C ALA A 35 -6.10 -1.65 4.33
N CYS A 36 -6.73 -0.82 5.18
CA CYS A 36 -8.11 -1.00 5.64
C CYS A 36 -9.13 -0.81 4.51
N GLN A 37 -8.97 0.22 3.67
CA GLN A 37 -9.81 0.42 2.48
C GLN A 37 -9.69 -0.74 1.49
N LEU A 38 -8.52 -1.38 1.45
CA LEU A 38 -8.21 -2.50 0.57
C LEU A 38 -8.31 -3.86 1.29
N GLU A 39 -8.81 -3.94 2.54
CA GLU A 39 -8.74 -5.17 3.36
C GLU A 39 -9.49 -6.33 2.70
N LYS A 40 -10.56 -6.00 1.95
CA LYS A 40 -11.37 -6.97 1.20
C LYS A 40 -10.65 -7.52 -0.03
N THR A 41 -9.45 -7.04 -0.31
CA THR A 41 -8.57 -7.52 -1.38
C THR A 41 -7.36 -8.19 -0.75
N GLY A 42 -6.81 -9.21 -1.41
CA GLY A 42 -5.58 -9.88 -0.95
C GLY A 42 -4.40 -8.92 -0.78
N TYR A 43 -4.43 -7.75 -1.43
CA TYR A 43 -3.40 -6.73 -1.28
C TYR A 43 -3.49 -5.95 0.04
N GLY A 44 -4.69 -5.58 0.49
CA GLY A 44 -4.85 -4.92 1.80
C GLY A 44 -4.52 -5.84 2.96
N GLN A 45 -4.82 -7.14 2.83
CA GLN A 45 -4.36 -8.14 3.80
C GLN A 45 -2.83 -8.22 3.87
N TYR A 46 -2.15 -8.22 2.72
CA TYR A 46 -0.70 -8.20 2.66
C TYR A 46 -0.10 -6.93 3.30
N LEU A 47 -0.67 -5.74 3.03
CA LEU A 47 -0.23 -4.49 3.66
C LEU A 47 -0.44 -4.48 5.18
N LEU A 48 -1.56 -5.01 5.66
CA LEU A 48 -1.82 -5.16 7.10
C LEU A 48 -0.85 -6.12 7.77
N GLU A 49 -0.48 -7.21 7.09
CA GLU A 49 0.51 -8.16 7.58
C GLU A 49 1.92 -7.54 7.60
N LEU A 50 2.27 -6.76 6.58
CA LEU A 50 3.53 -6.02 6.49
C LEU A 50 3.67 -4.99 7.64
N LEU A 51 2.59 -4.28 7.97
CA LEU A 51 2.51 -3.38 9.12
C LEU A 51 2.67 -4.11 10.47
N ARG A 52 2.12 -5.32 10.59
CA ARG A 52 2.30 -6.15 11.79
C ARG A 52 3.71 -6.73 11.89
N ALA A 53 4.32 -7.06 10.76
CA ALA A 53 5.61 -7.72 10.67
C ALA A 53 6.78 -6.76 10.91
N ARG A 54 6.62 -5.45 10.68
CA ARG A 54 7.68 -4.47 10.96
C ARG A 54 7.96 -4.46 12.47
N PRO A 55 9.08 -5.02 12.95
CA PRO A 55 9.45 -4.87 14.34
C PRO A 55 9.69 -3.38 14.54
N ARG A 56 9.00 -2.78 15.52
CA ARG A 56 9.20 -1.39 15.95
C ARG A 56 10.71 -1.10 15.91
N GLN A 57 11.13 -0.26 14.97
CA GLN A 57 12.50 0.24 14.97
C GLN A 57 12.63 1.06 16.25
N TYR A 58 13.38 0.49 17.19
CA TYR A 58 13.72 1.07 18.48
C TYR A 58 14.78 2.16 18.30
#